data_AF-A0A3E2C505-F1
#
_entry.id   AF-A0A3E2C505-F1
#
_cell.length_a   1.000
_cell.length_b   1.000
_cell.length_c   1.000
_cell.angle_alpha   90.00
_cell.angle_beta   90.00
_cell.angle_gamma   90.00
#
_symmetry.space_group_name_H-M   'P 1'
#
loop_
_entity.id
_entity.type
_entity.pdbx_description
1 polymer ?
#
loop_
_entity_poly.entity_id
_entity_poly.type
_entity_poly.pdbx_seq_one_letter_code
_entity_poly.pdbx_strand_id
1 'polypeptide(L)'
;FALLFEFDGDVNAIRHVLYNCSATRPSIESETKEDTIEPGTETLSLTADPREDGLVKSRSGDTTSKETYEKWYKSVYVPQVNTEIK
;
A
#
# COMPACT_ATOMS: atom_id res chain seq x y z
N PHE A 1 -9.57 2.18 1.09
CA PHE A 1 -9.12 1.23 0.03
C PHE A 1 -7.96 0.39 0.57
N ALA A 2 -7.34 -0.50 -0.22
CA ALA A 2 -6.10 -1.16 0.17
C ALA A 2 -5.00 -0.77 -0.84
N LEU A 3 -3.79 -0.49 -0.35
CA LEU A 3 -2.65 -0.12 -1.18
C LEU A 3 -1.68 -1.29 -1.26
N LEU A 4 -1.52 -1.87 -2.45
CA LEU A 4 -0.57 -2.93 -2.73
C LEU A 4 0.60 -2.36 -3.51
N PHE A 5 1.82 -2.68 -3.10
CA PHE A 5 3.03 -2.15 -3.71
C PHE A 5 4.23 -3.06 -3.47
N GLU A 6 5.26 -2.88 -4.27
CA GLU A 6 6.59 -3.44 -4.08
C GLU A 6 7.63 -2.34 -4.30
N PHE A 7 8.81 -2.52 -3.72
CA PHE A 7 9.94 -1.63 -3.99
C PHE A 7 10.68 -2.17 -5.20
N ASP A 8 10.80 -1.34 -6.23
CA ASP A 8 11.64 -1.68 -7.39
C ASP A 8 13.10 -1.82 -6.94
N GLY A 9 13.77 -2.86 -7.42
CA GLY A 9 15.12 -3.23 -6.99
C GLY A 9 15.22 -4.04 -5.69
N ASP A 10 14.11 -4.43 -5.05
CA ASP A 10 14.18 -5.40 -3.95
C ASP A 10 14.59 -6.79 -4.48
N VAL A 11 15.77 -7.24 -4.06
CA VAL A 11 16.35 -8.54 -4.42
C VAL A 11 15.43 -9.70 -4.04
N ASN A 12 14.65 -9.54 -2.97
CA ASN A 12 13.73 -10.56 -2.47
C ASN A 12 12.31 -10.42 -3.05
N ALA A 13 12.09 -9.41 -3.90
CA ALA A 13 10.82 -9.10 -4.55
C ALA A 13 9.63 -9.08 -3.56
N ILE A 14 9.78 -8.38 -2.43
CA ILE A 14 8.79 -8.42 -1.36
C ILE A 14 7.63 -7.50 -1.66
N ARG A 15 6.44 -8.07 -1.68
CA ARG A 15 5.19 -7.36 -1.90
C ARG A 15 4.56 -6.98 -0.59
N HIS A 16 4.01 -5.79 -0.54
CA HIS A 16 3.40 -5.20 0.63
C HIS A 16 1.93 -4.89 0.36
N VAL A 17 1.15 -4.87 1.42
CA VAL A 17 -0.22 -4.37 1.43
C VAL A 17 -0.46 -3.56 2.69
N LEU A 18 -1.04 -2.37 2.52
CA LEU A 18 -1.66 -1.58 3.59
C LEU A 18 -3.18 -1.70 3.46
N TYR A 19 -3.84 -1.93 4.58
CA TYR A 19 -5.29 -2.04 4.65
C TYR A 19 -5.92 -0.73 5.11
N ASN A 20 -7.23 -0.61 4.84
CA ASN A 20 -8.06 0.52 5.25
C ASN A 20 -7.39 1.89 5.02
N CYS A 21 -6.82 2.05 3.83
CA CYS A 21 -6.14 3.26 3.44
C CYS A 21 -7.11 4.39 3.10
N SER A 22 -6.80 5.58 3.59
CA SER A 22 -7.41 6.84 3.18
C SER A 22 -6.31 7.74 2.65
N ALA A 23 -6.55 8.38 1.51
CA ALA A 23 -5.62 9.33 0.92
C ALA A 23 -6.30 10.68 0.78
N THR A 24 -5.61 11.74 1.20
CA THR A 24 -6.08 13.12 1.02
C THR A 24 -5.12 13.82 0.08
N ARG A 25 -5.65 14.32 -1.02
CA ARG A 25 -4.93 15.22 -1.91
C ARG A 25 -4.96 16.63 -1.30
N PRO A 26 -3.84 17.36 -1.25
CA PRO A 26 -3.87 18.80 -1.04
C PRO A 26 -4.67 19.46 -2.15
N SER A 27 -5.20 20.64 -1.90
CA SER A 27 -5.84 21.47 -2.92
C SER A 27 -4.96 21.55 -4.17
N ILE A 28 -5.58 21.50 -5.35
CA ILE A 28 -4.88 21.81 -6.62
C ILE A 28 -4.57 23.31 -6.56
N GLU A 29 -3.36 23.66 -6.12
CA GLU A 29 -2.82 25.01 -6.31
C GLU A 29 -2.37 25.11 -7.77
N SER A 30 -3.27 25.59 -8.63
CA SER A 30 -2.98 25.84 -10.03
C SER A 30 -2.25 27.19 -10.15
N GLU A 31 -0.93 27.21 -9.95
CA GLU A 31 -0.13 28.40 -10.26
C GLU A 31 0.15 28.49 -11.76
N THR A 32 -0.38 29.53 -12.41
CA THR A 32 -0.05 29.86 -13.80
C THR A 32 1.27 30.63 -13.87
N LYS A 33 2.32 29.93 -14.34
CA LYS A 33 3.51 30.36 -15.12
C LYS A 33 4.18 31.72 -14.80
N GLU A 34 5.50 31.70 -14.55
CA GLU A 34 6.51 32.62 -15.12
C GLU A 34 7.93 32.04 -14.93
N ASP A 35 8.94 32.60 -15.62
CA ASP A 35 10.29 32.11 -16.03
C ASP A 35 11.24 31.37 -15.04
N THR A 36 10.75 30.69 -14.01
CA THR A 36 11.55 29.80 -13.15
C THR A 36 10.71 28.59 -12.78
N ILE A 37 10.99 27.46 -13.44
CA ILE A 37 10.24 26.21 -13.27
C ILE A 37 10.74 25.51 -12.00
N GLU A 38 10.37 26.02 -10.82
CA GLU A 38 10.40 25.22 -9.59
C GLU A 38 9.09 24.39 -9.60
N PRO A 39 9.14 23.07 -9.88
CA PRO A 39 7.92 22.27 -9.92
C PRO A 39 7.27 22.27 -8.54
N GLY A 40 6.02 22.77 -8.48
CA GLY A 40 5.21 22.69 -7.27
C GLY A 40 5.11 21.24 -6.79
N THR A 41 5.53 20.99 -5.55
CA THR A 41 5.50 19.65 -4.97
C THR A 41 4.12 19.35 -4.41
N GLU A 42 3.35 18.50 -5.07
CA GLU A 42 2.06 18.03 -4.55
C GLU A 42 2.29 16.98 -3.45
N THR A 43 1.80 17.26 -2.24
CA THR A 43 2.01 16.39 -1.06
C THR A 43 0.82 15.47 -0.82
N LEU A 44 0.81 14.25 -1.36
CA LEU A 44 -0.24 13.28 -1.03
C LEU A 44 -0.07 12.73 0.41
N SER A 45 -1.09 12.87 1.26
CA SER A 45 -1.10 12.24 2.58
C SER A 45 -1.85 10.91 2.53
N LEU A 46 -1.24 9.83 3.03
CA LEU A 46 -1.81 8.49 3.12
C LEU A 46 -1.86 8.01 4.58
N THR A 47 -3.03 7.62 5.05
CA THR A 47 -3.21 6.92 6.34
C THR A 47 -3.65 5.48 6.10
N ALA A 48 -3.27 4.56 6.98
CA ALA A 48 -3.71 3.16 6.97
C ALA A 48 -4.17 2.78 8.38
N ASP A 49 -5.48 2.64 8.54
CA ASP A 49 -6.09 2.37 9.84
C ASP A 49 -6.22 0.86 10.08
N PRO A 50 -6.29 0.41 11.35
CA PRO A 50 -6.54 -0.99 11.64
C PRO A 50 -7.91 -1.43 11.08
N ARG A 51 -7.95 -2.64 10.54
CA ARG A 51 -9.19 -3.36 10.27
C ARG A 51 -9.86 -3.80 11.59
N GLU A 52 -11.05 -4.39 11.49
CA GLU A 52 -11.78 -4.94 12.66
C GLU A 52 -10.98 -5.99 13.44
N ASP A 53 -10.11 -6.74 12.75
CA ASP A 53 -9.20 -7.73 13.34
C ASP A 53 -7.86 -7.11 13.83
N GLY A 54 -7.72 -5.79 13.78
CA GLY A 54 -6.52 -5.06 14.16
C GLY A 54 -5.41 -5.05 13.10
N LEU A 55 -5.61 -5.70 11.95
CA LEU A 55 -4.57 -5.80 10.92
C LEU A 55 -4.45 -4.51 10.10
N VAL A 56 -3.27 -3.89 10.14
CA VAL A 56 -2.96 -2.65 9.38
C VAL A 56 -2.19 -2.93 8.10
N LYS A 57 -1.28 -3.91 8.11
CA LYS A 57 -0.41 -4.23 6.97
C LYS A 57 -0.02 -5.70 6.94
N SER A 58 0.28 -6.19 5.74
CA SER A 58 0.92 -7.50 5.51
C SER A 58 1.99 -7.39 4.45
N ARG A 59 2.85 -8.41 4.37
CA ARG A 59 3.87 -8.54 3.33
C ARG A 59 4.07 -9.99 2.95
N SER A 60 4.59 -10.23 1.75
CA SER A 60 5.13 -11.53 1.40
C SER A 60 6.43 -11.80 2.18
N GLY A 61 6.83 -13.07 2.17
CA GLY A 61 8.06 -13.57 2.78
C GLY A 61 8.26 -15.04 2.40
N ASP A 62 9.25 -15.68 3.01
CA ASP A 62 9.69 -17.03 2.61
C ASP A 62 8.61 -18.11 2.73
N THR A 63 7.62 -17.89 3.59
CA THR A 63 6.48 -18.79 3.81
C THR A 63 5.28 -18.49 2.91
N THR A 64 5.36 -17.45 2.08
CA THR A 64 4.27 -17.09 1.15
C THR A 64 4.22 -18.11 0.02
N SER A 65 3.06 -18.74 -0.17
CA SER A 65 2.89 -19.70 -1.27
C SER A 65 3.07 -19.03 -2.63
N LYS A 66 3.56 -19.77 -3.62
CA LYS A 66 3.68 -19.30 -5.01
C LYS A 66 2.35 -18.78 -5.56
N GLU A 67 1.25 -19.47 -5.25
CA GLU A 67 -0.09 -19.09 -5.68
C GLU A 67 -0.51 -17.73 -5.07
N THR A 68 -0.30 -17.54 -3.78
CA THR A 68 -0.56 -16.27 -3.09
C THR A 68 0.26 -15.14 -3.71
N TYR A 69 1.54 -15.41 -3.98
CA TYR A 69 2.43 -14.43 -4.58
C TYR A 69 1.95 -14.03 -5.99
N GLU A 70 1.64 -14.99 -6.87
CA GLU A 70 1.14 -14.72 -8.23
C GLU A 70 -0.21 -13.99 -8.26
N LYS A 71 -1.05 -14.20 -7.25
CA LYS A 71 -2.36 -13.54 -7.11
C LYS A 71 -2.30 -12.20 -6.38
N TRP A 72 -1.14 -11.79 -5.86
CA TRP A 72 -1.00 -10.63 -4.99
C TRP A 72 -1.68 -9.37 -5.55
N TYR A 73 -1.45 -9.03 -6.82
CA TYR A 73 -2.06 -7.86 -7.47
C TYR A 73 -3.40 -8.15 -8.17
N LYS A 74 -3.87 -9.40 -8.19
CA LYS A 74 -5.18 -9.76 -8.75
C LYS A 74 -6.30 -9.52 -7.74
N SER A 75 -6.00 -9.67 -6.45
CA SER A 75 -6.94 -9.48 -5.34
C SER A 75 -6.21 -9.08 -4.07
N VAL A 76 -6.82 -8.23 -3.25
CA VAL A 76 -6.25 -7.81 -1.96
C VAL A 76 -5.91 -9.04 -1.11
N TYR A 77 -4.63 -9.20 -0.75
CA TYR A 77 -4.18 -10.29 0.12
C TYR A 77 -4.80 -10.15 1.52
N VAL A 78 -5.42 -11.21 2.03
CA VAL A 78 -5.91 -11.29 3.41
C VAL A 78 -5.28 -12.52 4.06
N PRO A 79 -4.45 -12.35 5.11
CA PRO A 79 -3.88 -13.49 5.81
C PRO A 79 -5.00 -14.32 6.44
N GLN A 80 -4.90 -15.64 6.30
CA GLN A 80 -5.81 -16.55 7.00
C GLN A 80 -5.39 -16.56 8.47
N VAL A 81 -6.17 -15.90 9.33
CA VAL A 81 -6.01 -16.06 10.77
C VAL A 81 -6.45 -17.48 11.09
N ASN A 82 -5.52 -18.35 11.51
CA ASN A 82 -5.90 -19.62 12.10
C ASN A 82 -6.58 -19.31 13.43
N THR A 83 -7.91 -19.23 13.40
CA THR A 83 -8.75 -19.13 14.60
C THR A 83 -8.77 -20.50 15.29
N GLU A 84 -7.63 -20.95 15.81
CA GLU A 84 -7.62 -22.03 16.80
C GLU A 84 -8.11 -21.43 18.13
N ILE A 85 -9.42 -21.57 18.35
CA ILE A 85 -10.05 -21.33 19.65
C ILE A 85 -9.38 -22.28 20.65
N LYS A 86 -8.61 -21.73 21.58
CA LYS A 86 -8.23 -22.41 22.83
C LYS A 86 -9.27 -22.12 23.89
#